data_AF-A0A2G8JFK0-F1
#
_entry.id   AF-A0A2G8JFK0-F1
#
_cell.length_a   1.000
_cell.length_b   1.000
_cell.length_c   1.000
_cell.angle_alpha   90.00
_cell.angle_beta   90.00
_cell.angle_gamma   90.00
#
_symmetry.space_group_name_H-M   'P 1'
#
loop_
_entity.id
_entity.type
_entity.pdbx_description
1 polymer ?
#
loop_
_entity_poly.entity_id
_entity_poly.type
_entity_poly.pdbx_seq_one_letter_code
_entity_poly.pdbx_strand_id
1 'polypeptide(L)'
;MASIEEEEKMGSDVEFVDVESDEAIADDDDDDEEEVVPFVPGKSNVDEDTEMVQDDTAYVMYHQAQTGSPCLSFDIIKDQLGDNRSRFPLTTYIVAGTQADRAHLNSVIVMRMSNLKKLKQPGEEEGKDDDDDDDDDSLIDSDEEDEGELPELNTAMISHLGGVNRIRGTKLHGKQIAATWSDTGSVNVWNLESALESVESQEAASKFSRDEGRVPLSSASRVIRLKGLPWTGVPPYR
;
A
#
# COMPACT_ATOMS: atom_id res chain seq x y z
N MET A 1 -32.26 -4.80 80.87
CA MET A 1 -33.20 -5.69 81.60
C MET A 1 -34.24 -6.13 80.59
N ALA A 2 -34.30 -7.44 80.32
CA ALA A 2 -35.25 -8.17 79.46
C ALA A 2 -35.30 -7.73 77.97
N SER A 3 -35.46 -8.56 76.93
CA SER A 3 -35.42 -10.01 76.65
C SER A 3 -36.29 -10.16 75.38
N ILE A 4 -36.02 -11.22 74.57
CA ILE A 4 -37.05 -12.02 73.85
C ILE A 4 -37.69 -11.35 72.59
N GLU A 5 -37.99 -11.99 71.45
CA GLU A 5 -37.90 -13.34 70.83
C GLU A 5 -38.24 -13.08 69.31
N GLU A 6 -37.71 -13.82 68.33
CA GLU A 6 -38.39 -14.92 67.58
C GLU A 6 -39.86 -14.60 67.18
N GLU A 7 -40.43 -14.92 66.02
CA GLU A 7 -40.10 -15.74 64.86
C GLU A 7 -41.22 -15.52 63.79
N GLU A 8 -41.01 -16.04 62.58
CA GLU A 8 -41.98 -16.51 61.56
C GLU A 8 -42.99 -15.55 60.88
N LYS A 9 -43.10 -15.40 59.54
CA LYS A 9 -43.24 -16.31 58.36
C LYS A 9 -44.70 -16.44 57.88
N MET A 10 -45.00 -15.86 56.71
CA MET A 10 -46.06 -16.20 55.72
C MET A 10 -46.17 -14.98 54.78
N GLY A 11 -46.09 -15.02 53.46
CA GLY A 11 -46.35 -16.08 52.48
C GLY A 11 -47.55 -15.68 51.62
N SER A 12 -47.35 -15.68 50.29
CA SER A 12 -48.33 -15.57 49.18
C SER A 12 -48.70 -14.15 48.69
N ASP A 13 -49.03 -13.89 47.42
CA ASP A 13 -48.63 -14.40 46.09
C ASP A 13 -49.28 -13.44 45.05
N VAL A 14 -48.62 -13.24 43.90
CA VAL A 14 -49.08 -12.81 42.55
C VAL A 14 -49.94 -11.54 42.30
N GLU A 15 -49.27 -10.60 41.61
CA GLU A 15 -49.57 -9.91 40.32
C GLU A 15 -51.01 -9.66 39.81
N PHE A 16 -51.25 -8.41 39.39
CA PHE A 16 -51.83 -8.08 38.07
C PHE A 16 -51.47 -6.64 37.67
N VAL A 17 -50.88 -6.48 36.49
CA VAL A 17 -50.51 -5.22 35.82
C VAL A 17 -51.58 -4.90 34.78
N ASP A 18 -52.02 -3.64 34.70
CA ASP A 18 -52.60 -3.10 33.46
C ASP A 18 -52.18 -1.62 33.27
N VAL A 19 -51.84 -1.31 32.03
CA VAL A 19 -51.07 -0.19 31.46
C VAL A 19 -52.07 0.94 31.09
N GLU A 20 -51.84 2.26 31.13
CA GLU A 20 -50.99 3.15 30.31
C GLU A 20 -51.23 4.60 30.77
N SER A 21 -50.20 5.46 30.67
CA SER A 21 -50.41 6.89 30.35
C SER A 21 -49.11 7.49 29.81
N ASP A 22 -49.12 7.68 28.49
CA ASP A 22 -48.28 8.54 27.66
C ASP A 22 -47.50 9.66 28.37
N GLU A 23 -46.17 9.62 28.25
CA GLU A 23 -45.38 10.83 28.05
C GLU A 23 -44.62 10.70 26.72
N ALA A 24 -45.02 11.54 25.77
CA ALA A 24 -44.35 11.67 24.48
C ALA A 24 -42.97 12.32 24.71
N ILE A 25 -41.93 11.48 24.66
CA ILE A 25 -40.56 11.92 24.47
C ILE A 25 -40.44 12.29 22.99
N ALA A 26 -40.19 13.55 22.71
CA ALA A 26 -39.75 13.98 21.40
C ALA A 26 -38.31 13.47 21.23
N ASP A 27 -38.14 12.46 20.38
CA ASP A 27 -36.83 12.09 19.83
C ASP A 27 -36.38 13.24 18.94
N ASP A 28 -35.55 14.12 19.49
CA ASP A 28 -34.73 15.07 18.76
C ASP A 28 -33.53 14.24 18.27
N ASP A 29 -33.71 13.53 17.15
CA ASP A 29 -32.62 12.94 16.38
C ASP A 29 -31.87 14.10 15.68
N ASP A 30 -31.15 14.90 16.48
CA ASP A 30 -30.04 15.70 15.96
C ASP A 30 -28.90 14.72 15.68
N ASP A 31 -28.86 14.21 14.44
CA ASP A 31 -27.65 13.63 13.85
C ASP A 31 -26.58 14.74 13.79
N ASP A 32 -25.92 14.98 14.92
CA ASP A 32 -24.66 15.73 14.98
C ASP A 32 -23.62 14.91 14.19
N GLU A 33 -23.54 15.12 12.87
CA GLU A 33 -22.40 14.68 12.06
C GLU A 33 -21.14 15.27 12.68
N GLU A 34 -20.42 14.45 13.48
CA GLU A 34 -19.17 14.88 14.10
C GLU A 34 -18.21 15.40 13.01
N GLU A 35 -17.79 16.66 13.12
CA GLU A 35 -16.86 17.26 12.15
C GLU A 35 -15.55 16.46 12.12
N VAL A 36 -15.36 15.64 11.09
CA VAL A 36 -14.12 14.90 10.85
C VAL A 36 -13.02 15.88 10.48
N VAL A 37 -12.10 16.14 11.42
CA VAL A 37 -10.96 17.04 11.21
C VAL A 37 -9.67 16.28 10.92
N PRO A 38 -8.87 16.69 9.91
CA PRO A 38 -7.59 16.06 9.63
C PRO A 38 -6.63 16.17 10.83
N PHE A 39 -6.02 15.05 11.20
CA PHE A 39 -5.01 15.05 12.26
C PHE A 39 -3.71 15.72 11.81
N VAL A 40 -3.24 16.68 12.59
CA VAL A 40 -1.94 17.33 12.40
C VAL A 40 -1.07 17.12 13.64
N PRO A 41 0.05 16.36 13.53
CA PRO A 41 0.94 16.11 14.65
C PRO A 41 1.39 17.41 15.35
N GLY A 42 1.16 17.49 16.66
CA GLY A 42 1.55 18.63 17.50
C GLY A 42 0.63 19.86 17.40
N LYS A 43 -0.47 19.80 16.64
CA LYS A 43 -1.50 20.85 16.59
C LYS A 43 -2.88 20.35 16.97
N SER A 44 -3.24 19.14 16.54
CA SER A 44 -4.50 18.50 16.93
C SER A 44 -4.38 18.00 18.36
N ASN A 45 -5.35 18.36 19.20
CA ASN A 45 -5.51 17.75 20.52
C ASN A 45 -6.46 16.56 20.34
N VAL A 46 -5.92 15.36 20.43
CA VAL A 46 -6.66 14.11 20.22
C VAL A 46 -6.59 13.34 21.52
N ASP A 47 -7.73 12.87 22.01
CA ASP A 47 -7.78 12.06 23.22
C ASP A 47 -7.24 10.65 22.93
N GLU A 48 -6.75 9.96 23.97
CA GLU A 48 -6.11 8.63 23.80
C GLU A 48 -7.08 7.57 23.25
N ASP A 49 -8.39 7.82 23.39
CA ASP A 49 -9.46 6.92 22.96
C ASP A 49 -10.03 7.29 21.57
N THR A 50 -9.48 8.30 20.87
CA THR A 50 -9.98 8.67 19.54
C THR A 50 -9.52 7.68 18.47
N GLU A 51 -10.48 7.07 17.77
CA GLU A 51 -10.20 6.23 16.61
C GLU A 51 -9.87 7.09 15.39
N MET A 52 -8.76 6.79 14.72
CA MET A 52 -8.33 7.49 13.51
C MET A 52 -8.78 6.72 12.29
N VAL A 53 -9.64 7.34 11.48
CA VAL A 53 -10.07 6.79 10.20
C VAL A 53 -9.23 7.38 9.07
N GLN A 54 -8.97 6.57 8.05
CA GLN A 54 -8.30 7.04 6.84
C GLN A 54 -9.25 7.96 6.06
N ASP A 55 -8.75 9.14 5.67
CA ASP A 55 -9.45 10.01 4.72
C ASP A 55 -9.17 9.54 3.28
N ASP A 56 -10.15 8.88 2.68
CA ASP A 56 -10.04 8.36 1.31
C ASP A 56 -10.11 9.46 0.24
N THR A 57 -10.57 10.67 0.60
CA THR A 57 -10.58 11.82 -0.33
C THR A 57 -9.20 12.43 -0.53
N ALA A 58 -8.24 12.10 0.33
CA ALA A 58 -6.87 12.61 0.25
C ALA A 58 -6.10 12.08 -0.97
N TYR A 59 -6.55 10.98 -1.59
CA TYR A 59 -5.87 10.31 -2.70
C TYR A 59 -6.82 10.00 -3.84
N VAL A 60 -6.35 10.18 -5.08
CA VAL A 60 -7.08 9.71 -6.27
C VAL A 60 -6.99 8.18 -6.41
N MET A 61 -5.89 7.59 -5.95
CA MET A 61 -5.61 6.16 -6.02
C MET A 61 -4.72 5.77 -4.85
N TYR A 62 -5.07 4.69 -4.17
CA TYR A 62 -4.31 4.15 -3.05
C TYR A 62 -4.29 2.63 -3.13
N HIS A 63 -3.10 2.05 -3.18
CA HIS A 63 -2.89 0.60 -3.21
C HIS A 63 -1.73 0.25 -2.27
N GLN A 64 -1.95 -0.72 -1.40
CA GLN A 64 -0.91 -1.24 -0.52
C GLN A 64 -0.27 -2.48 -1.14
N ALA A 65 1.04 -2.58 -1.04
CA ALA A 65 1.81 -3.70 -1.57
C ALA A 65 2.87 -4.14 -0.56
N GLN A 66 3.00 -5.44 -0.34
CA GLN A 66 3.98 -6.01 0.59
C GLN A 66 5.03 -6.83 -0.16
N THR A 67 6.31 -6.48 0.02
CA THR A 67 7.45 -7.11 -0.66
C THR A 67 8.29 -8.00 0.25
N GLY A 68 7.80 -8.28 1.46
CA GLY A 68 8.51 -9.03 2.50
C GLY A 68 9.54 -8.17 3.24
N SER A 69 10.76 -8.07 2.70
CA SER A 69 11.83 -7.27 3.34
C SER A 69 11.64 -5.77 3.10
N PRO A 70 12.02 -4.91 4.07
CA PRO A 70 11.90 -3.47 3.91
C PRO A 70 12.83 -2.98 2.80
N CYS A 71 12.38 -1.97 2.06
CA CYS A 71 13.14 -1.36 0.96
C CYS A 71 13.56 0.06 1.33
N LEU A 72 14.87 0.33 1.42
CA LEU A 72 15.38 1.66 1.74
C LEU A 72 15.34 2.61 0.53
N SER A 73 15.33 2.05 -0.68
CA SER A 73 15.27 2.83 -1.92
C SER A 73 14.50 2.10 -3.00
N PHE A 74 13.80 2.89 -3.82
CA PHE A 74 13.13 2.44 -5.03
C PHE A 74 13.29 3.48 -6.15
N ASP A 75 13.03 3.05 -7.38
CA ASP A 75 12.98 3.89 -8.56
C ASP A 75 11.93 3.37 -9.54
N ILE A 76 11.35 4.26 -10.34
CA ILE A 76 10.32 3.90 -11.32
C ILE A 76 11.00 3.50 -12.63
N ILE A 77 10.63 2.33 -13.16
CA ILE A 77 11.07 1.87 -14.47
C ILE A 77 10.11 2.42 -15.52
N LYS A 78 10.65 3.07 -16.54
CA LYS A 78 9.83 3.55 -17.67
C LYS A 78 9.34 2.36 -18.50
N ASP A 79 8.02 2.23 -18.59
CA ASP A 79 7.36 1.24 -19.44
C ASP A 79 7.35 1.67 -20.93
N GLN A 80 6.69 0.87 -21.76
CA GLN A 80 6.45 1.15 -23.19
C GLN A 80 4.95 1.04 -23.53
N LEU A 81 4.07 1.25 -22.55
CA LEU A 81 2.61 1.06 -22.66
C LEU A 81 1.88 2.31 -23.19
N GLY A 82 2.62 3.35 -23.57
CA GLY A 82 2.11 4.58 -24.16
C GLY A 82 2.51 5.83 -23.37
N ASP A 83 2.47 6.98 -24.04
CA ASP A 83 2.79 8.26 -23.43
C ASP A 83 1.55 8.88 -22.74
N ASN A 84 1.75 9.60 -21.64
CA ASN A 84 0.70 10.34 -20.92
C ASN A 84 -0.53 9.49 -20.54
N ARG A 85 -0.29 8.27 -20.04
CA ARG A 85 -1.36 7.40 -19.51
C ARG A 85 -2.03 8.08 -18.31
N SER A 86 -3.28 8.49 -18.48
CA SER A 86 -4.11 9.10 -17.43
C SER A 86 -5.40 8.32 -17.15
N ARG A 87 -5.68 7.27 -17.94
CA ARG A 87 -6.87 6.44 -17.80
C ARG A 87 -6.56 5.21 -16.96
N PHE A 88 -7.47 4.90 -16.04
CA PHE A 88 -7.43 3.70 -15.21
C PHE A 88 -7.94 2.48 -16.03
N PRO A 89 -7.54 1.25 -15.66
CA PRO A 89 -6.57 0.92 -14.62
C PRO A 89 -5.12 1.22 -15.04
N LEU A 90 -4.32 1.68 -14.08
CA LEU A 90 -2.91 1.98 -14.29
C LEU A 90 -2.04 0.73 -14.08
N THR A 91 -0.85 0.78 -14.68
CA THR A 91 0.19 -0.24 -14.47
C THR A 91 1.50 0.49 -14.26
N THR A 92 2.24 0.11 -13.22
CA THR A 92 3.55 0.70 -12.92
C THR A 92 4.60 -0.39 -12.74
N TYR A 93 5.83 -0.06 -13.13
CA TYR A 93 6.99 -0.90 -12.96
C TYR A 93 7.97 -0.20 -12.03
N ILE A 94 8.41 -0.91 -11.00
CA ILE A 94 9.25 -0.36 -9.94
C ILE A 94 10.45 -1.28 -9.73
N VAL A 95 11.62 -0.69 -9.50
CA VAL A 95 12.78 -1.41 -8.99
C VAL A 95 13.07 -0.95 -7.57
N ALA A 96 13.27 -1.88 -6.64
CA ALA A 96 13.57 -1.58 -5.25
C ALA A 96 14.76 -2.40 -4.76
N GLY A 97 15.42 -1.89 -3.73
CA GLY A 97 16.52 -2.58 -3.06
C GLY A 97 16.18 -2.84 -1.59
N THR A 98 16.32 -4.09 -1.17
CA THR A 98 15.97 -4.49 0.21
C THR A 98 17.07 -4.16 1.21
N GLN A 99 16.68 -4.13 2.49
CA GLN A 99 17.55 -4.09 3.65
C GLN A 99 17.13 -5.17 4.66
N ALA A 100 17.62 -6.38 4.46
CA ALA A 100 17.41 -7.52 5.36
C ALA A 100 18.50 -7.60 6.44
N ASP A 101 18.18 -8.25 7.55
CA ASP A 101 19.08 -8.41 8.72
C ASP A 101 20.41 -9.09 8.38
N ARG A 102 20.40 -9.98 7.38
CA ARG A 102 21.59 -10.71 6.94
C ARG A 102 21.98 -10.29 5.54
N ALA A 103 23.28 -10.05 5.35
CA ALA A 103 23.83 -9.55 4.09
C ALA A 103 23.42 -10.38 2.85
N HIS A 104 23.32 -11.71 2.96
CA HIS A 104 22.99 -12.61 1.84
C HIS A 104 21.48 -12.75 1.56
N LEU A 105 20.62 -12.17 2.40
CA LEU A 105 19.17 -12.19 2.21
C LEU A 105 18.68 -10.95 1.45
N ASN A 106 19.58 -10.06 1.08
CA ASN A 106 19.22 -8.87 0.32
C ASN A 106 18.98 -9.21 -1.15
N SER A 107 18.10 -8.45 -1.78
CA SER A 107 17.75 -8.59 -3.18
C SER A 107 17.47 -7.24 -3.82
N VAL A 108 17.68 -7.20 -5.13
CA VAL A 108 17.04 -6.20 -6.00
C VAL A 108 15.71 -6.78 -6.45
N ILE A 109 14.62 -6.08 -6.17
CA ILE A 109 13.26 -6.49 -6.52
C ILE A 109 12.82 -5.67 -7.73
N VAL A 110 12.43 -6.36 -8.80
CA VAL A 110 11.67 -5.77 -9.91
C VAL A 110 10.21 -6.11 -9.69
N MET A 111 9.34 -5.10 -9.77
CA MET A 111 7.92 -5.23 -9.48
C MET A 111 7.11 -4.70 -10.66
N ARG A 112 6.02 -5.39 -10.97
CA ARG A 112 4.94 -4.93 -11.83
C ARG A 112 3.68 -4.91 -10.98
N MET A 113 3.09 -3.73 -10.85
CA MET A 113 1.77 -3.56 -10.24
C MET A 113 0.78 -3.29 -11.37
N SER A 114 -0.18 -4.19 -11.58
CA SER A 114 -1.24 -4.07 -12.59
C SER A 114 -2.60 -3.91 -11.96
N ASN A 115 -3.56 -3.49 -12.80
CA ASN A 115 -4.95 -3.29 -12.41
C ASN A 115 -5.14 -2.27 -11.28
N LEU A 116 -4.35 -1.19 -11.28
CA LEU A 116 -4.44 -0.15 -10.25
C LEU A 116 -5.62 0.77 -10.57
N LYS A 117 -6.73 0.62 -9.84
CA LYS A 117 -7.97 1.40 -9.99
C LYS A 117 -7.99 2.67 -9.12
N LYS A 118 -8.90 3.60 -9.43
CA LYS A 118 -9.16 4.84 -8.67
C LYS A 118 -9.86 4.50 -7.34
N LEU A 119 -9.64 5.29 -6.29
CA LEU A 119 -10.47 5.26 -5.08
C LEU A 119 -11.86 5.81 -5.41
N LYS A 120 -12.92 5.18 -4.86
CA LYS A 120 -14.29 5.73 -4.91
C LYS A 120 -14.36 6.96 -4.01
N GLN A 121 -14.93 8.06 -4.50
CA GLN A 121 -15.15 9.24 -3.67
C GLN A 121 -16.51 9.14 -2.96
N PRO A 122 -16.61 9.54 -1.68
CA PRO A 122 -17.88 9.60 -0.97
C PRO A 122 -18.82 10.60 -1.68
N GLY A 123 -19.99 10.14 -2.12
CA GLY A 123 -21.00 10.94 -2.83
C GLY A 123 -21.00 10.78 -4.36
N GLU A 124 -20.11 9.97 -4.95
CA GLU A 124 -20.33 9.44 -6.30
C GLU A 124 -21.39 8.33 -6.22
N GLU A 125 -22.68 8.71 -6.07
CA GLU A 125 -23.79 7.84 -6.44
C GLU A 125 -23.69 7.55 -7.95
N GLU A 126 -24.06 6.35 -8.38
CA GLU A 126 -24.06 5.93 -9.78
C GLU A 126 -25.06 6.73 -10.62
N GLY A 127 -24.67 7.97 -10.92
CA GLY A 127 -25.34 8.88 -11.83
C GLY A 127 -25.03 8.44 -13.25
N LYS A 128 -26.07 7.92 -13.91
CA LYS A 128 -26.15 7.84 -15.38
C LYS A 128 -25.85 9.21 -15.98
N ASP A 129 -24.60 9.44 -16.36
CA ASP A 129 -24.26 10.45 -17.36
C ASP A 129 -24.17 9.75 -18.72
N ASP A 130 -25.11 10.10 -19.60
CA ASP A 130 -25.19 9.73 -21.01
C ASP A 130 -23.96 10.28 -21.76
N ASP A 131 -22.84 9.57 -21.75
CA ASP A 131 -21.84 9.59 -22.82
C ASP A 131 -21.06 8.26 -22.82
N ASP A 132 -21.36 7.43 -23.82
CA ASP A 132 -20.80 6.12 -24.19
C ASP A 132 -19.31 5.88 -23.80
N ASP A 133 -19.07 4.98 -22.84
CA ASP A 133 -18.43 3.67 -23.05
C ASP A 133 -18.38 2.90 -21.70
N ASP A 134 -19.11 1.78 -21.67
CA ASP A 134 -19.24 0.77 -20.61
C ASP A 134 -17.90 0.40 -19.92
N ASP A 135 -17.82 0.46 -18.60
CA ASP A 135 -18.19 -0.68 -17.74
C ASP A 135 -18.19 -0.27 -16.27
N ASP A 136 -19.28 -0.67 -15.63
CA ASP A 136 -19.71 -0.47 -14.27
C ASP A 136 -18.95 -1.42 -13.31
N ASP A 137 -19.03 -1.15 -12.01
CA ASP A 137 -18.50 -1.93 -10.88
C ASP A 137 -16.99 -1.84 -10.55
N SER A 138 -16.71 -1.28 -9.36
CA SER A 138 -16.11 -2.10 -8.30
C SER A 138 -16.15 -1.37 -6.96
N LEU A 139 -17.08 -1.83 -6.13
CA LEU A 139 -17.16 -1.68 -4.68
C LEU A 139 -15.77 -1.88 -4.04
N ILE A 140 -15.39 -1.01 -3.10
CA ILE A 140 -14.28 -1.27 -2.15
C ILE A 140 -14.83 -1.88 -0.84
N ASP A 141 -16.09 -2.33 -0.86
CA ASP A 141 -16.71 -3.00 0.27
C ASP A 141 -17.78 -3.98 -0.24
N SER A 142 -17.39 -5.24 -0.50
CA SER A 142 -18.29 -6.41 -0.51
C SER A 142 -17.48 -7.70 -0.72
N ASP A 143 -17.69 -8.67 0.17
CA ASP A 143 -17.07 -10.00 0.28
C ASP A 143 -17.22 -10.95 -0.94
N GLU A 144 -17.46 -10.45 -2.16
CA GLU A 144 -17.57 -11.24 -3.40
C GLU A 144 -16.91 -10.51 -4.59
N GLU A 145 -15.61 -10.21 -4.50
CA GLU A 145 -14.83 -9.64 -5.60
C GLU A 145 -14.39 -10.73 -6.59
N ASP A 146 -14.61 -10.52 -7.90
CA ASP A 146 -13.99 -11.36 -8.95
C ASP A 146 -12.46 -11.21 -8.87
N GLU A 147 -11.73 -12.33 -8.73
CA GLU A 147 -10.27 -12.33 -8.54
C GLU A 147 -9.52 -11.56 -9.64
N GLY A 148 -10.13 -11.42 -10.83
CA GLY A 148 -9.58 -10.65 -11.95
C GLY A 148 -9.63 -9.13 -11.80
N GLU A 149 -10.39 -8.61 -10.84
CA GLU A 149 -10.60 -7.18 -10.65
C GLU A 149 -9.73 -6.55 -9.57
N LEU A 150 -9.05 -7.37 -8.78
CA LEU A 150 -8.12 -6.94 -7.75
C LEU A 150 -6.81 -6.40 -8.34
N PRO A 151 -6.15 -5.45 -7.63
CA PRO A 151 -4.80 -5.02 -7.99
C PRO A 151 -3.81 -6.19 -7.85
N GLU A 152 -2.99 -6.39 -8.86
CA GLU A 152 -2.04 -7.50 -8.90
C GLU A 152 -0.61 -7.01 -8.71
N LEU A 153 0.18 -7.75 -7.93
CA LEU A 153 1.61 -7.51 -7.73
C LEU A 153 2.44 -8.73 -8.17
N ASN A 154 3.14 -8.60 -9.29
CA ASN A 154 4.16 -9.56 -9.70
C ASN A 154 5.56 -9.06 -9.31
N THR A 155 6.39 -9.94 -8.75
CA THR A 155 7.74 -9.60 -8.32
C THR A 155 8.79 -10.59 -8.83
N ALA A 156 9.97 -10.07 -9.11
CA ALA A 156 11.15 -10.85 -9.46
C ALA A 156 12.34 -10.38 -8.63
N MET A 157 13.01 -11.32 -7.95
CA MET A 157 14.07 -11.03 -7.00
C MET A 157 15.43 -11.47 -7.53
N ILE A 158 16.41 -10.56 -7.52
CA ILE A 158 17.79 -10.83 -7.89
C ILE A 158 18.62 -10.75 -6.62
N SER A 159 19.30 -11.84 -6.24
CA SER A 159 20.13 -11.89 -5.03
C SER A 159 21.21 -10.80 -5.05
N HIS A 160 21.35 -10.11 -3.93
CA HIS A 160 22.28 -8.99 -3.75
C HIS A 160 23.06 -9.16 -2.45
N LEU A 161 24.39 -9.02 -2.49
CA LEU A 161 25.20 -9.09 -1.28
C LEU A 161 25.26 -7.73 -0.57
N GLY A 162 24.73 -7.69 0.65
CA GLY A 162 24.64 -6.48 1.47
C GLY A 162 23.36 -5.70 1.21
N GLY A 163 22.97 -4.86 2.17
CA GLY A 163 21.79 -4.00 2.08
C GLY A 163 21.93 -2.98 0.95
N VAL A 164 20.84 -2.72 0.22
CA VAL A 164 20.82 -1.76 -0.88
C VAL A 164 20.42 -0.38 -0.37
N ASN A 165 21.40 0.51 -0.22
CA ASN A 165 21.18 1.87 0.27
C ASN A 165 20.53 2.79 -0.77
N ARG A 166 20.89 2.60 -2.03
CA ARG A 166 20.36 3.38 -3.16
C ARG A 166 20.31 2.52 -4.40
N ILE A 167 19.18 2.59 -5.09
CA ILE A 167 18.99 2.04 -6.43
C ILE A 167 18.56 3.13 -7.39
N ARG A 168 19.07 3.07 -8.63
CA ARG A 168 18.62 3.91 -9.74
C ARG A 168 18.48 3.10 -11.01
N GLY A 169 17.33 3.23 -11.67
CA GLY A 169 17.04 2.61 -12.96
C GLY A 169 17.31 3.58 -14.11
N THR A 170 17.77 3.06 -15.24
CA THR A 170 17.82 3.83 -16.49
C THR A 170 17.76 2.90 -17.69
N LYS A 171 17.35 3.44 -18.83
CA LYS A 171 17.44 2.76 -20.12
C LYS A 171 18.77 3.12 -20.78
N LEU A 172 19.58 2.13 -21.12
CA LEU A 172 20.84 2.29 -21.83
C LEU A 172 20.84 1.40 -23.08
N HIS A 173 21.02 1.99 -24.27
CA HIS A 173 20.99 1.29 -25.56
C HIS A 173 19.76 0.39 -25.74
N GLY A 174 18.59 0.84 -25.29
CA GLY A 174 17.35 0.08 -25.40
C GLY A 174 17.10 -0.92 -24.27
N LYS A 175 18.08 -1.18 -23.40
CA LYS A 175 17.97 -2.13 -22.29
C LYS A 175 17.77 -1.42 -20.96
N GLN A 176 16.92 -1.96 -20.11
CA GLN A 176 16.71 -1.50 -18.75
C GLN A 176 17.81 -2.05 -17.85
N ILE A 177 18.49 -1.13 -17.17
CA ILE A 177 19.55 -1.43 -16.22
C ILE A 177 19.28 -0.73 -14.90
N ALA A 178 19.76 -1.30 -13.80
CA ALA A 178 19.81 -0.62 -12.51
C ALA A 178 21.22 -0.59 -11.95
N ALA A 179 21.56 0.51 -11.28
CA ALA A 179 22.77 0.60 -10.46
C ALA A 179 22.37 0.58 -8.98
N THR A 180 23.04 -0.25 -8.18
CA THR A 180 22.87 -0.29 -6.73
C THR A 180 24.13 0.17 -6.01
N TRP A 181 23.94 0.81 -4.87
CA TRP A 181 25.00 1.07 -3.89
C TRP A 181 24.72 0.29 -2.62
N SER A 182 25.65 -0.61 -2.26
CA SER A 182 25.54 -1.47 -1.10
C SER A 182 26.15 -0.85 0.17
N ASP A 183 25.69 -1.33 1.33
CA ASP A 183 26.33 -1.12 2.64
C ASP A 183 27.79 -1.62 2.70
N THR A 184 28.14 -2.62 1.90
CA THR A 184 29.52 -3.12 1.73
C THR A 184 30.43 -2.15 0.98
N GLY A 185 29.90 -1.01 0.51
CA GLY A 185 30.65 0.01 -0.23
C GLY A 185 30.89 -0.35 -1.69
N SER A 186 30.18 -1.35 -2.22
CA SER A 186 30.27 -1.77 -3.62
C SER A 186 29.16 -1.13 -4.44
N VAL A 187 29.46 -0.83 -5.70
CA VAL A 187 28.49 -0.39 -6.69
C VAL A 187 28.32 -1.51 -7.72
N ASN A 188 27.09 -1.98 -7.89
CA ASN A 188 26.76 -3.06 -8.81
C ASN A 188 25.84 -2.53 -9.92
N VAL A 189 26.04 -3.00 -11.14
CA VAL A 189 25.15 -2.71 -12.28
C VAL A 189 24.45 -3.99 -12.70
N TRP A 190 23.13 -3.95 -12.79
CA TRP A 190 22.24 -5.08 -13.03
C TRP A 190 21.55 -4.93 -14.38
N ASN A 191 21.45 -6.03 -15.13
CA ASN A 191 20.56 -6.13 -16.27
C ASN A 191 19.17 -6.53 -15.77
N LEU A 192 18.15 -5.71 -16.04
CA LEU A 192 16.79 -5.97 -15.55
C LEU A 192 15.91 -6.68 -16.57
N GLU A 193 16.33 -6.83 -17.83
CA GLU A 193 15.48 -7.36 -18.93
C GLU A 193 14.81 -8.69 -18.58
N SER A 194 15.58 -9.68 -18.15
CA SER A 194 15.01 -10.99 -17.83
C SER A 194 14.17 -10.98 -16.56
N ALA A 195 14.36 -10.00 -15.65
CA ALA A 195 13.46 -9.80 -14.52
C ALA A 195 12.16 -9.13 -14.95
N LEU A 196 12.23 -8.16 -15.87
CA LEU A 196 11.05 -7.52 -16.46
C LEU A 196 10.19 -8.53 -17.23
N GLU A 197 10.80 -9.37 -18.06
CA GLU A 197 10.10 -10.46 -18.75
C GLU A 197 9.39 -11.40 -17.76
N SER A 198 10.03 -11.67 -16.61
CA SER A 198 9.49 -12.58 -15.60
C SER A 198 8.31 -12.02 -14.83
N VAL A 199 8.20 -10.69 -14.67
CA VAL A 199 7.03 -10.06 -14.03
C VAL A 199 5.86 -9.88 -15.01
N GLU A 200 6.09 -10.01 -16.32
CA GLU A 200 5.04 -9.93 -17.34
C GLU A 200 4.38 -11.28 -17.65
N SER A 201 5.10 -12.39 -17.50
CA SER A 201 4.60 -13.73 -17.83
C SER A 201 4.93 -14.76 -16.77
N GLN A 202 3.93 -15.54 -16.36
CA GLN A 202 4.09 -16.62 -15.39
C GLN A 202 5.03 -17.74 -15.88
N GLU A 203 5.10 -17.97 -17.20
CA GLU A 203 6.06 -18.90 -17.80
C GLU A 203 7.50 -18.39 -17.66
N ALA A 204 7.70 -17.10 -17.85
CA ALA A 204 9.00 -16.45 -17.68
C ALA A 204 9.39 -16.39 -16.20
N ALA A 205 8.45 -16.17 -15.28
CA ALA A 205 8.65 -16.29 -13.84
C ALA A 205 9.19 -17.66 -13.43
N SER A 206 8.60 -18.73 -13.98
CA SER A 206 9.02 -20.10 -13.70
C SER A 206 10.42 -20.43 -14.24
N LYS A 207 10.82 -19.80 -15.35
CA LYS A 207 12.20 -19.91 -15.88
C LYS A 207 13.18 -19.07 -15.06
N PHE A 208 12.74 -17.89 -14.62
CA PHE A 208 13.53 -16.96 -13.82
C PHE A 208 13.93 -17.56 -12.47
N SER A 209 13.00 -18.19 -11.75
CA SER A 209 13.24 -18.77 -10.42
C SER A 209 14.24 -19.94 -10.45
N ARG A 210 14.35 -20.64 -11.58
CA ARG A 210 15.30 -21.74 -11.77
C ARG A 210 16.74 -21.25 -12.01
N ASP A 211 16.92 -19.99 -12.35
CA ASP A 211 18.21 -19.39 -12.66
C ASP A 211 18.74 -18.58 -11.46
N GLU A 212 19.23 -19.30 -10.45
CA GLU A 212 19.67 -18.72 -9.16
C GLU A 212 21.05 -18.02 -9.19
N GLY A 213 21.63 -17.79 -10.38
CA GLY A 213 23.05 -17.42 -10.53
C GLY A 213 23.32 -16.02 -11.09
N ARG A 214 22.40 -15.06 -10.93
CA ARG A 214 22.52 -13.76 -11.62
C ARG A 214 23.59 -12.89 -11.00
N VAL A 215 24.69 -12.76 -11.72
CA VAL A 215 25.78 -11.84 -11.39
C VAL A 215 25.52 -10.46 -11.96
N PRO A 216 25.98 -9.38 -11.29
CA PRO A 216 25.91 -8.05 -11.85
C PRO A 216 26.76 -7.98 -13.14
N LEU A 217 26.31 -7.18 -14.12
CA LEU A 217 27.05 -6.88 -15.35
C LEU A 217 28.44 -6.31 -15.03
N SER A 218 28.52 -5.52 -13.96
CA SER A 218 29.75 -4.98 -13.43
C SER A 218 29.62 -4.74 -11.94
N SER A 219 30.69 -5.00 -11.20
CA SER A 219 30.81 -4.66 -9.78
C SER A 219 32.10 -3.89 -9.57
N ALA A 220 32.01 -2.79 -8.83
CA ALA A 220 33.15 -1.99 -8.44
C ALA A 220 33.12 -1.73 -6.94
N SER A 221 34.13 -2.23 -6.24
CA SER A 221 34.37 -1.94 -4.82
C SER A 221 35.48 -0.91 -4.74
N ARG A 222 35.14 0.37 -4.54
CA ARG A 222 36.14 1.41 -4.29
C ARG A 222 35.81 2.10 -2.99
N VAL A 223 36.84 2.38 -2.18
CA VAL A 223 36.75 3.35 -1.09
C VAL A 223 36.56 4.73 -1.72
N ILE A 224 35.34 5.04 -2.16
CA ILE A 224 34.98 6.36 -2.65
C ILE A 224 34.84 7.22 -1.39
N ARG A 225 35.91 7.93 -1.02
CA ARG A 225 35.75 9.14 -0.21
C ARG A 225 34.86 10.06 -1.04
N LEU A 226 33.60 10.22 -0.61
CA LEU A 226 32.62 11.09 -1.24
C LEU A 226 33.20 12.51 -1.39
N LYS A 227 33.71 12.81 -2.59
CA LYS A 227 33.73 14.19 -3.09
C LYS A 227 32.72 14.21 -4.22
N GLY A 228 31.65 14.97 -3.97
CA GLY A 228 30.39 14.99 -4.71
C GLY A 228 30.50 14.76 -6.21
N LEU A 229 30.04 13.59 -6.63
CA LEU A 229 29.37 13.46 -7.92
C LEU A 229 27.96 14.03 -7.70
N PRO A 230 27.49 15.01 -8.48
CA PRO A 230 26.11 15.48 -8.38
C PRO A 230 25.18 14.40 -8.94
N TRP A 231 24.35 13.83 -8.07
CA TRP A 231 23.36 12.78 -8.36
C TRP A 231 22.01 13.35 -8.82
N THR A 232 22.01 14.56 -9.37
CA THR A 232 20.80 15.27 -9.83
C THR A 232 20.88 15.49 -11.34
N GLY A 233 19.96 14.90 -12.08
CA GLY A 233 19.80 15.11 -13.53
C GLY A 233 19.10 16.43 -13.89
N VAL A 234 19.45 17.53 -13.23
CA VAL A 234 18.93 18.86 -13.60
C VAL A 234 19.86 19.43 -14.67
N PRO A 235 19.45 19.55 -15.95
CA PRO A 235 20.23 20.27 -16.92
C PRO A 235 20.32 21.75 -16.49
N PRO A 236 21.48 22.42 -16.64
CA PRO A 236 21.56 23.84 -16.39
C PRO A 236 20.62 24.56 -17.36
N TYR A 237 19.67 25.32 -16.82
CA TYR A 237 18.84 26.25 -17.59
C TYR A 237 19.73 27.07 -18.52
N ARG A 238 19.39 27.07 -19.81
CA ARG A 238 19.83 28.07 -20.78
C ARG A 238 18.67 28.99 -21.09
#